data_AF-A0A9N9BVS9-F1
#
_entry.id   AF-A0A9N9BVS9-F1
#
_cell.length_a   1.000
_cell.length_b   1.000
_cell.length_c   1.000
_cell.angle_alpha   90.00
_cell.angle_beta   90.00
_cell.angle_gamma   90.00
#
_symmetry.space_group_name_H-M   'P 1'
#
loop_
_entity.id
_entity.type
_entity.pdbx_description
1 polymer ?
#
loop_
_entity_poly.entity_id
_entity_poly.type
_entity_poly.pdbx_seq_one_letter_code
_entity_poly.pdbx_strand_id
1 'polypeptide(L)'
;MVQNSFQTLTQLLQKDQRLVVNGNLAKNKIIELALQLDTGILKLLKSSPELRKIFFVEVDDILVFDKIKFQNFISNKQFLPDSFTQYKNKIGLVADRQYLANSAPDEIDRLLTPKVLTNFQKYNCGKEVEMTDISLNDNLIIKGNNLLSLYSLKEKYQGKIKLIYIDPPYNPDIAKKLLSPGGCLIVAIDKNEQAELTVLLKELFRGYEIHVITIVHNPRGVQGTNFSYTHEYAIFNKKIIGFGDVSDEDYHPEILVKTGIIPDNTIKRKLIVKNEFKNTEFFNSGLLFLNRQEKYPRDDVFELPSSIRDFPYKVSLRTNINLSRGLFESQFKESIEIQEKDFWIKNLKSQILDEFIVKDEYLGGIKITVSGLASQLEELSPDNEFDILVKVIGQIASSLTSGNPDFRGSKEFKYILLKEKIGDKELNFAPSES
;
A
#
# COMPACT_ATOMS: atom_id res chain seq x y z
N MET A 1 -27.77 -17.26 -31.51
CA MET A 1 -27.51 -16.00 -32.24
C MET A 1 -26.23 -15.29 -31.79
N VAL A 2 -25.99 -15.10 -30.48
CA VAL A 2 -24.86 -14.29 -29.97
C VAL A 2 -23.45 -14.84 -30.32
N GLN A 3 -23.24 -16.16 -30.33
CA GLN A 3 -21.94 -16.75 -30.70
C GLN A 3 -21.52 -16.49 -32.16
N ASN A 4 -22.47 -16.41 -33.09
CA ASN A 4 -22.16 -16.23 -34.52
C ASN A 4 -21.68 -14.79 -34.79
N SER A 5 -22.30 -13.80 -34.13
CA SER A 5 -21.94 -12.38 -34.27
C SER A 5 -20.51 -12.07 -33.79
N PHE A 6 -20.00 -12.80 -32.80
CA PHE A 6 -18.61 -12.65 -32.33
C PHE A 6 -17.59 -13.17 -33.35
N GLN A 7 -17.85 -14.31 -33.99
CA GLN A 7 -16.98 -14.85 -35.03
C GLN A 7 -16.97 -13.94 -36.26
N THR A 8 -18.14 -13.48 -36.70
CA THR A 8 -18.28 -12.55 -37.82
C THR A 8 -17.52 -11.24 -37.57
N LEU A 9 -17.65 -10.66 -36.37
CA LEU A 9 -16.95 -9.42 -36.03
C LEU A 9 -15.42 -9.63 -35.95
N THR A 10 -14.95 -10.75 -35.39
CA THR A 10 -13.51 -11.05 -35.30
C THR A 10 -12.88 -11.19 -36.69
N GLN A 11 -13.52 -11.95 -37.58
CA GLN A 11 -13.03 -12.15 -38.95
C GLN A 11 -13.00 -10.84 -39.76
N LEU A 12 -13.97 -9.94 -39.53
CA LEU A 12 -14.01 -8.65 -40.23
C LEU A 12 -12.94 -7.69 -39.71
N LEU A 13 -12.75 -7.59 -38.40
CA LEU A 13 -11.71 -6.74 -37.83
C LEU A 13 -10.30 -7.24 -38.15
N GLN A 14 -10.09 -8.56 -38.30
CA GLN A 14 -8.80 -9.14 -38.72
C GLN A 14 -8.38 -8.74 -40.15
N LYS A 15 -9.31 -8.33 -41.01
CA LYS A 15 -8.99 -7.83 -42.35
C LYS A 15 -8.30 -6.47 -42.33
N ASP A 16 -8.47 -5.69 -41.26
CA ASP A 16 -7.77 -4.42 -41.08
C ASP A 16 -6.44 -4.65 -40.37
N GLN A 17 -5.35 -4.63 -41.12
CA GLN A 17 -3.99 -4.82 -40.59
C GLN A 17 -3.64 -3.76 -39.53
N ARG A 18 -4.29 -2.59 -39.51
CA ARG A 18 -4.07 -1.58 -38.47
C ARG A 18 -4.48 -2.09 -37.09
N LEU A 19 -5.45 -3.01 -37.02
CA LEU A 19 -6.03 -3.54 -35.78
C LEU A 19 -5.31 -4.78 -35.27
N VAL A 20 -4.33 -5.31 -36.01
CA VAL A 20 -3.61 -6.53 -35.67
C VAL A 20 -2.20 -6.20 -35.17
N VAL A 21 -1.84 -6.74 -34.01
CA VAL A 21 -0.50 -6.66 -33.42
C VAL A 21 -0.06 -8.08 -33.07
N ASN A 22 1.08 -8.53 -33.61
CA ASN A 22 1.62 -9.89 -33.42
C ASN A 22 0.60 -11.00 -33.75
N GLY A 23 -0.17 -10.83 -34.83
CA GLY A 23 -1.19 -11.81 -35.27
C GLY A 23 -2.49 -11.81 -34.47
N ASN A 24 -2.63 -10.96 -33.44
CA ASN A 24 -3.82 -10.85 -32.60
C ASN A 24 -4.47 -9.47 -32.71
N LEU A 25 -5.79 -9.40 -32.55
CA LEU A 25 -6.51 -8.13 -32.54
C LEU A 25 -6.18 -7.31 -31.29
N ALA A 26 -5.74 -6.07 -31.48
CA ALA A 26 -5.45 -5.13 -30.42
C ALA A 26 -6.73 -4.44 -29.93
N LYS A 27 -7.34 -5.00 -28.88
CA LYS A 27 -8.60 -4.52 -28.29
C LYS A 27 -8.62 -3.02 -27.98
N ASN A 28 -7.55 -2.49 -27.37
CA ASN A 28 -7.45 -1.07 -27.03
C ASN A 28 -7.51 -0.17 -28.27
N LYS A 29 -6.84 -0.60 -29.34
CA LYS A 29 -6.80 0.13 -30.61
C LYS A 29 -8.15 0.11 -31.34
N ILE A 30 -8.88 -1.01 -31.24
CA ILE A 30 -10.25 -1.13 -31.78
C ILE A 30 -11.20 -0.17 -31.05
N ILE A 31 -11.11 -0.10 -29.72
CA ILE A 31 -11.95 0.79 -28.90
C ILE A 31 -11.63 2.25 -29.22
N GLU A 32 -10.34 2.60 -29.26
CA GLU A 32 -9.87 3.96 -29.57
C GLU A 32 -10.38 4.46 -30.93
N LEU A 33 -10.19 3.66 -31.99
CA LEU A 33 -10.63 4.02 -33.33
C LEU A 33 -12.16 4.06 -33.47
N ALA A 34 -12.88 3.23 -32.72
CA ALA A 34 -14.35 3.29 -32.69
C ALA A 34 -14.87 4.54 -31.96
N LEU A 35 -14.19 5.00 -30.91
CA LEU A 35 -14.51 6.26 -30.22
C LEU A 35 -14.23 7.49 -31.12
N GLN A 36 -13.20 7.41 -31.97
CA GLN A 36 -12.84 8.44 -32.95
C GLN A 36 -13.70 8.38 -34.24
N LEU A 37 -14.68 7.47 -34.32
CA LEU A 37 -15.52 7.27 -35.51
C LEU A 37 -14.71 6.99 -36.79
N ASP A 38 -13.65 6.18 -36.69
CA ASP A 38 -12.80 5.82 -37.84
C ASP A 38 -13.65 5.25 -38.99
N THR A 39 -13.52 5.87 -40.16
CA THR A 39 -14.33 5.51 -41.33
C THR A 39 -14.06 4.10 -41.84
N GLY A 40 -12.86 3.54 -41.60
CA GLY A 40 -12.50 2.18 -41.98
C GLY A 40 -13.26 1.14 -41.15
N ILE A 41 -13.27 1.30 -39.83
CA ILE A 41 -14.04 0.43 -38.92
C ILE A 41 -15.53 0.53 -39.24
N LEU A 42 -16.07 1.75 -39.40
CA LEU A 42 -17.50 1.92 -39.67
C LEU A 42 -17.93 1.29 -41.00
N LYS A 43 -17.10 1.37 -42.05
CA LYS A 43 -17.34 0.68 -43.33
C LYS A 43 -17.32 -0.84 -43.17
N LEU A 44 -16.38 -1.39 -42.40
CA LEU A 44 -16.30 -2.82 -42.12
C LEU A 44 -17.52 -3.32 -41.36
N LEU A 45 -17.97 -2.59 -40.33
CA LEU A 45 -19.16 -2.95 -39.56
C LEU A 45 -20.44 -2.84 -40.39
N LYS A 46 -20.56 -1.81 -41.24
CA LYS A 46 -21.68 -1.63 -42.16
C LYS A 46 -21.77 -2.73 -43.22
N SER A 47 -20.64 -3.32 -43.62
CA SER A 47 -20.59 -4.35 -44.66
C SER A 47 -21.28 -5.66 -44.27
N SER A 48 -21.44 -5.93 -42.98
CA SER A 48 -22.17 -7.09 -42.47
C SER A 48 -23.60 -6.72 -42.09
N PRO A 49 -24.63 -7.34 -42.72
CA PRO A 49 -26.04 -7.12 -42.35
C PRO A 49 -26.34 -7.42 -40.88
N GLU A 50 -25.61 -8.37 -40.28
CA GLU A 50 -25.78 -8.77 -38.88
C GLU A 50 -25.22 -7.70 -37.93
N LEU A 51 -23.98 -7.24 -38.16
CA LEU A 51 -23.34 -6.23 -37.31
C LEU A 51 -23.98 -4.85 -37.48
N ARG A 52 -24.46 -4.56 -38.70
CA ARG A 52 -25.24 -3.35 -38.98
C ARG A 52 -26.49 -3.28 -38.08
N LYS A 53 -27.24 -4.37 -37.95
CA LYS A 53 -28.42 -4.43 -37.06
C LYS A 53 -28.07 -4.32 -35.57
N ILE A 54 -26.87 -4.75 -35.18
CA ILE A 54 -26.45 -4.75 -33.77
C ILE A 54 -25.94 -3.37 -33.35
N PHE A 55 -25.08 -2.73 -34.15
CA PHE A 55 -24.34 -1.53 -33.76
C PHE A 55 -24.82 -0.24 -34.41
N PHE A 56 -25.86 -0.29 -35.24
CA PHE A 56 -26.42 0.90 -35.85
C PHE A 56 -27.92 1.00 -35.62
N VAL A 57 -28.38 2.23 -35.46
CA VAL A 57 -29.80 2.60 -35.31
C VAL A 57 -30.15 3.52 -36.48
N GLU A 58 -31.30 3.28 -37.11
CA GLU A 58 -31.81 4.12 -38.20
C GLU A 58 -32.78 5.14 -37.63
N VAL A 59 -32.53 6.41 -37.90
CA VAL A 59 -33.36 7.55 -37.48
C VAL A 59 -33.56 8.43 -38.71
N ASP A 60 -34.80 8.56 -39.19
CA ASP A 60 -35.17 9.37 -40.36
C ASP A 60 -34.24 9.14 -41.57
N ASP A 61 -34.07 7.87 -41.97
CA ASP A 61 -33.20 7.40 -43.07
C ASP A 61 -31.68 7.64 -42.85
N ILE A 62 -31.27 8.08 -41.66
CA ILE A 62 -29.86 8.26 -41.27
C ILE A 62 -29.44 7.10 -40.38
N LEU A 63 -28.36 6.42 -40.78
CA LEU A 63 -27.78 5.31 -40.03
C LEU A 63 -26.76 5.84 -38.99
N VAL A 64 -27.12 5.77 -37.71
CA VAL A 64 -26.33 6.26 -36.58
C VAL A 64 -25.59 5.10 -35.91
N PHE A 65 -24.28 5.25 -35.67
CA PHE A 65 -23.46 4.25 -34.98
C PHE A 65 -23.59 4.37 -33.45
N ASP A 66 -23.98 3.28 -32.79
CA ASP A 66 -24.08 3.18 -31.34
C ASP A 66 -22.72 2.82 -30.73
N LYS A 67 -21.93 3.87 -30.48
CA LYS A 67 -20.58 3.79 -29.88
C LYS A 67 -20.57 3.11 -28.52
N ILE A 68 -21.60 3.32 -27.69
CA ILE A 68 -21.69 2.76 -26.34
C ILE A 68 -21.94 1.27 -26.42
N LYS A 69 -22.89 0.84 -27.26
CA LYS A 69 -23.21 -0.57 -27.47
C LYS A 69 -22.05 -1.32 -28.11
N PHE A 70 -21.35 -0.71 -29.07
CA PHE A 70 -20.14 -1.28 -29.64
C PHE A 70 -19.03 -1.42 -28.59
N GLN A 71 -18.74 -0.37 -27.82
CA GLN A 71 -17.73 -0.44 -26.76
C GLN A 71 -18.06 -1.52 -25.72
N ASN A 72 -19.32 -1.63 -25.29
CA ASN A 72 -19.78 -2.66 -24.37
C ASN A 72 -19.63 -4.07 -24.97
N PHE A 73 -19.87 -4.21 -26.28
CA PHE A 73 -19.70 -5.47 -26.99
C PHE A 73 -18.24 -5.88 -27.14
N ILE A 74 -17.34 -4.96 -27.50
CA ILE A 74 -15.89 -5.22 -27.57
C ILE A 74 -15.31 -5.48 -26.17
N SER A 75 -15.85 -4.81 -25.15
CA SER A 75 -15.48 -5.00 -23.76
C SER A 75 -16.00 -6.33 -23.19
N ASN A 76 -16.98 -6.97 -23.87
CA ASN A 76 -17.48 -8.29 -23.48
C ASN A 76 -16.36 -9.34 -23.60
N LYS A 77 -16.10 -10.03 -22.48
CA LYS A 77 -15.05 -11.06 -22.33
C LYS A 77 -15.23 -12.28 -23.25
N GLN A 78 -16.35 -12.43 -23.97
CA GLN A 78 -16.55 -13.47 -25.00
C GLN A 78 -15.98 -13.07 -26.38
N PHE A 79 -15.77 -11.77 -26.64
CA PHE A 79 -15.37 -11.30 -27.96
C PHE A 79 -13.85 -11.33 -28.18
N LEU A 80 -13.09 -10.75 -27.25
CA LEU A 80 -11.63 -10.79 -27.25
C LEU A 80 -11.13 -11.14 -25.85
N PRO A 81 -10.51 -12.31 -25.65
CA PRO A 81 -9.86 -12.62 -24.38
C PRO A 81 -8.67 -11.68 -24.21
N ASP A 82 -8.66 -10.87 -23.14
CA ASP A 82 -7.44 -10.13 -22.77
C ASP A 82 -6.31 -11.15 -22.54
N SER A 83 -5.21 -11.03 -23.29
CA SER A 83 -3.95 -11.77 -23.08
C SER A 83 -3.11 -11.04 -22.01
N PHE A 84 -2.27 -11.61 -21.15
CA PHE A 84 -1.70 -12.94 -20.94
C PHE A 84 -1.70 -13.26 -19.44
N THR A 85 -2.72 -13.96 -18.96
CA THR A 85 -2.64 -14.75 -17.72
C THR A 85 -3.38 -16.06 -17.99
N GLN A 86 -2.70 -17.20 -17.80
CA GLN A 86 -3.26 -18.54 -18.03
C GLN A 86 -4.26 -18.96 -16.92
N TYR A 87 -4.72 -18.02 -16.10
CA TYR A 87 -5.83 -18.18 -15.19
C TYR A 87 -6.72 -16.95 -15.30
N LYS A 88 -7.94 -17.13 -15.81
CA LYS A 88 -8.97 -16.10 -15.75
C LYS A 88 -10.09 -16.58 -14.85
N ASN A 89 -10.11 -16.00 -13.65
CA ASN A 89 -11.26 -16.05 -12.76
C ASN A 89 -12.51 -15.58 -13.54
N LYS A 90 -13.51 -16.46 -13.57
CA LYS A 90 -14.92 -16.08 -13.75
C LYS A 90 -15.72 -16.95 -12.79
N ILE A 91 -16.18 -16.38 -11.70
CA ILE A 91 -17.33 -16.89 -10.95
C ILE A 91 -18.34 -15.75 -10.83
N GLY A 92 -19.60 -16.07 -11.08
CA GLY A 92 -20.75 -15.27 -10.69
C GLY A 92 -21.90 -16.22 -10.40
N LEU A 93 -22.74 -15.86 -9.45
CA LEU A 93 -23.87 -16.67 -9.02
C LEU A 93 -25.08 -16.42 -9.93
N VAL A 94 -25.76 -17.52 -10.26
CA VAL A 94 -26.99 -17.54 -11.05
C VAL A 94 -28.13 -17.91 -10.12
N ALA A 95 -29.16 -17.07 -10.10
CA ALA A 95 -30.47 -17.42 -9.56
C ALA A 95 -31.50 -17.28 -10.70
N ASP A 96 -32.42 -18.23 -10.81
CA ASP A 96 -33.46 -18.29 -11.86
C ASP A 96 -32.95 -18.10 -13.29
N ARG A 97 -31.79 -18.69 -13.59
CA ARG A 97 -31.15 -18.65 -14.91
C ARG A 97 -30.78 -17.24 -15.41
N GLN A 98 -30.66 -16.23 -14.53
CA GLN A 98 -30.07 -14.92 -14.85
C GLN A 98 -28.90 -14.58 -13.90
N TYR A 99 -27.92 -13.83 -14.42
CA TYR A 99 -26.65 -13.49 -13.75
C TYR A 99 -26.82 -12.21 -12.91
N LEU A 100 -26.55 -12.29 -11.60
CA LEU A 100 -26.59 -11.14 -10.70
C LEU A 100 -25.19 -10.58 -10.53
N ALA A 101 -24.95 -9.37 -11.03
CA ALA A 101 -23.69 -8.66 -10.83
C ALA A 101 -23.65 -8.06 -9.42
N ASN A 102 -22.72 -8.54 -8.59
CA ASN A 102 -21.88 -7.78 -7.65
C ASN A 102 -21.40 -8.67 -6.51
N SER A 103 -20.09 -8.55 -6.22
CA SER A 103 -19.35 -8.89 -4.98
C SER A 103 -18.33 -10.03 -5.12
N ALA A 104 -17.07 -9.67 -4.89
CA ALA A 104 -15.86 -10.48 -5.02
C ALA A 104 -15.20 -10.67 -3.64
N PRO A 105 -15.47 -11.78 -2.93
CA PRO A 105 -14.63 -12.21 -1.81
C PRO A 105 -13.41 -13.02 -2.32
N ASP A 106 -13.65 -14.04 -3.15
CA ASP A 106 -12.60 -15.00 -3.59
C ASP A 106 -11.48 -14.41 -4.46
N GLU A 107 -11.70 -13.26 -5.12
CA GLU A 107 -10.71 -12.64 -5.99
C GLU A 107 -9.71 -11.76 -5.22
N ILE A 108 -10.15 -11.14 -4.11
CA ILE A 108 -9.29 -10.32 -3.24
C ILE A 108 -8.29 -11.21 -2.51
N ASP A 109 -8.74 -12.35 -2.00
CA ASP A 109 -7.88 -13.30 -1.27
C ASP A 109 -6.79 -13.90 -2.17
N ARG A 110 -7.07 -14.11 -3.46
CA ARG A 110 -6.10 -14.68 -4.43
C ARG A 110 -5.12 -13.66 -5.01
N LEU A 111 -5.41 -12.37 -4.93
CA LEU A 111 -4.47 -11.33 -5.40
C LEU A 111 -3.17 -11.39 -4.61
N LEU A 112 -3.26 -11.61 -3.30
CA LEU A 112 -2.14 -11.61 -2.37
C LEU A 112 -1.58 -13.02 -2.08
N THR A 113 -1.99 -14.07 -2.80
CA THR A 113 -1.35 -15.38 -2.63
C THR A 113 0.08 -15.40 -3.22
N PRO A 114 0.97 -16.28 -2.73
CA PRO A 114 2.29 -16.48 -3.34
C PRO A 114 2.18 -16.75 -4.84
N LYS A 115 3.04 -16.11 -5.63
CA LYS A 115 3.09 -16.28 -7.09
C LYS A 115 4.44 -16.87 -7.49
N VAL A 116 4.39 -17.78 -8.46
CA VAL A 116 5.59 -18.35 -9.07
C VAL A 116 5.88 -17.58 -10.36
N LEU A 117 7.04 -16.94 -10.42
CA LEU A 117 7.54 -16.33 -11.64
C LEU A 117 7.98 -17.44 -12.61
N THR A 118 7.61 -17.32 -13.88
CA THR A 118 7.89 -18.30 -14.94
C THR A 118 8.44 -17.59 -16.17
N ASN A 119 9.01 -18.34 -17.12
CA ASN A 119 9.57 -17.82 -18.39
C ASN A 119 10.71 -16.82 -18.19
N PHE A 120 11.69 -17.18 -17.37
CA PHE A 120 12.87 -16.35 -17.16
C PHE A 120 13.76 -16.33 -18.40
N GLN A 121 14.21 -15.14 -18.78
CA GLN A 121 15.18 -14.93 -19.85
C GLN A 121 16.37 -14.14 -19.31
N LYS A 122 17.60 -14.63 -19.49
CA LYS A 122 18.82 -13.91 -19.11
C LYS A 122 19.39 -13.22 -20.34
N TYR A 123 19.64 -11.91 -20.25
CA TYR A 123 20.30 -11.17 -21.31
C TYR A 123 21.69 -10.73 -20.85
N ASN A 124 22.71 -10.99 -21.67
CA ASN A 124 24.05 -10.44 -21.49
C ASN A 124 24.48 -9.72 -22.78
N CYS A 125 24.81 -8.43 -22.67
CA CYS A 125 25.14 -7.58 -23.83
C CYS A 125 24.15 -7.70 -25.01
N GLY A 126 22.86 -7.84 -24.71
CA GLY A 126 21.79 -7.93 -25.71
C GLY A 126 21.55 -9.32 -26.32
N LYS A 127 22.27 -10.37 -25.88
CA LYS A 127 22.03 -11.76 -26.29
C LYS A 127 21.37 -12.57 -25.19
N GLU A 128 20.43 -13.43 -25.56
CA GLU A 128 19.82 -14.40 -24.65
C GLU A 128 20.83 -15.50 -24.29
N VAL A 129 20.90 -15.83 -23.01
CA VAL A 129 21.81 -16.84 -22.45
C VAL A 129 20.99 -17.83 -21.62
N GLU A 130 21.36 -19.11 -21.67
CA GLU A 130 20.75 -20.13 -20.82
C GLU A 130 20.94 -19.80 -19.34
N MET A 131 19.85 -19.97 -18.57
CA MET A 131 19.81 -19.61 -17.16
C MET A 131 20.01 -20.85 -16.29
N THR A 132 21.05 -20.84 -15.45
CA THR A 132 21.28 -21.88 -14.43
C THR A 132 20.75 -21.49 -13.06
N ASP A 133 20.88 -20.22 -12.65
CA ASP A 133 20.42 -19.70 -11.35
C ASP A 133 20.12 -18.18 -11.38
N ILE A 134 19.32 -17.69 -10.42
CA ILE A 134 19.02 -16.26 -10.19
C ILE A 134 19.70 -15.79 -8.89
N SER A 135 20.68 -14.90 -9.02
CA SER A 135 21.37 -14.26 -7.90
C SER A 135 20.63 -13.02 -7.40
N LEU A 136 20.91 -12.61 -6.15
CA LEU A 136 20.45 -11.32 -5.61
C LEU A 136 21.10 -10.12 -6.31
N ASN A 137 22.24 -10.32 -6.98
CA ASN A 137 22.99 -9.29 -7.68
C ASN A 137 22.61 -9.17 -9.16
N ASP A 138 21.72 -10.02 -9.67
CA ASP A 138 21.26 -9.92 -11.05
C ASP A 138 20.28 -8.73 -11.20
N ASN A 139 20.38 -8.03 -12.32
CA ASN A 139 19.39 -7.02 -12.71
C ASN A 139 18.13 -7.72 -13.22
N LEU A 140 16.99 -7.44 -12.60
CA LEU A 140 15.72 -8.09 -12.91
C LEU A 140 14.77 -7.14 -13.63
N ILE A 141 14.20 -7.60 -14.74
CA ILE A 141 13.07 -6.94 -15.41
C ILE A 141 11.85 -7.84 -15.25
N ILE A 142 10.83 -7.34 -14.54
CA ILE A 142 9.59 -8.07 -14.31
C ILE A 142 8.51 -7.45 -15.17
N LYS A 143 7.93 -8.27 -16.06
CA LYS A 143 6.81 -7.86 -16.90
C LYS A 143 5.51 -8.37 -16.26
N GLY A 144 4.72 -7.46 -15.72
CA GLY A 144 3.45 -7.82 -15.09
C GLY A 144 2.80 -6.64 -14.40
N ASN A 145 1.70 -6.92 -13.70
CA ASN A 145 1.06 -5.94 -12.82
C ASN A 145 2.02 -5.60 -11.66
N ASN A 146 2.20 -4.30 -11.38
CA ASN A 146 3.12 -3.82 -10.36
C ASN A 146 2.77 -4.29 -8.94
N LEU A 147 1.49 -4.33 -8.56
CA LEU A 147 1.02 -4.85 -7.27
C LEU A 147 1.45 -6.31 -7.09
N LEU A 148 1.17 -7.15 -8.09
CA LEU A 148 1.53 -8.58 -8.05
C LEU A 148 3.06 -8.76 -8.05
N SER A 149 3.78 -7.94 -8.80
CA SER A 149 5.23 -8.00 -8.91
C SER A 149 5.88 -7.65 -7.57
N LEU A 150 5.46 -6.54 -6.95
CA LEU A 150 5.98 -6.11 -5.64
C LEU A 150 5.62 -7.10 -4.54
N TYR A 151 4.41 -7.68 -4.57
CA TYR A 151 4.02 -8.70 -3.60
C TYR A 151 4.88 -9.97 -3.75
N SER A 152 5.16 -10.40 -4.98
CA SER A 152 6.03 -11.56 -5.26
C SER A 152 7.47 -11.32 -4.82
N LEU A 153 7.96 -10.07 -4.91
CA LEU A 153 9.29 -9.68 -4.44
C LEU A 153 9.39 -9.60 -2.91
N LYS A 154 8.27 -9.38 -2.21
CA LYS A 154 8.23 -9.16 -0.77
C LYS A 154 8.93 -10.27 0.01
N GLU A 155 8.62 -11.54 -0.25
CA GLU A 155 9.20 -12.65 0.51
C GLU A 155 10.73 -12.69 0.48
N LYS A 156 11.35 -12.30 -0.64
CA LYS A 156 12.81 -12.38 -0.84
C LYS A 156 13.53 -11.07 -0.50
N TYR A 157 12.90 -9.92 -0.76
CA TYR A 157 13.51 -8.59 -0.74
C TYR A 157 12.99 -7.66 0.35
N GLN A 158 12.10 -8.12 1.24
CA GLN A 158 11.65 -7.33 2.39
C GLN A 158 12.84 -6.81 3.20
N GLY A 159 12.87 -5.50 3.47
CA GLY A 159 13.94 -4.87 4.24
C GLY A 159 15.30 -4.76 3.54
N LYS A 160 15.40 -5.03 2.23
CA LYS A 160 16.70 -5.08 1.53
C LYS A 160 16.88 -4.03 0.45
N ILE A 161 15.81 -3.32 0.07
CA ILE A 161 15.87 -2.34 -1.02
C ILE A 161 16.35 -1.00 -0.47
N LYS A 162 17.45 -0.48 -1.01
CA LYS A 162 18.04 0.82 -0.59
C LYS A 162 17.29 2.02 -1.17
N LEU A 163 16.80 1.91 -2.39
CA LEU A 163 16.13 3.00 -3.08
C LEU A 163 14.98 2.46 -3.93
N ILE A 164 13.83 3.11 -3.83
CA ILE A 164 12.69 2.89 -4.73
C ILE A 164 12.38 4.23 -5.39
N TYR A 165 12.36 4.26 -6.72
CA TYR A 165 11.92 5.40 -7.50
C TYR A 165 10.68 5.01 -8.28
N ILE A 166 9.60 5.79 -8.16
CA ILE A 166 8.35 5.57 -8.89
C ILE A 166 7.88 6.86 -9.57
N ASP A 167 7.31 6.70 -10.75
CA ASP A 167 6.62 7.70 -11.57
C ASP A 167 5.26 7.06 -11.92
N PRO A 168 4.16 7.46 -11.24
CA PRO A 168 3.24 6.52 -10.56
C PRO A 168 2.50 5.51 -11.48
N PRO A 169 2.14 4.31 -10.96
CA PRO A 169 0.94 4.18 -10.12
C PRO A 169 1.09 3.28 -8.86
N TYR A 170 0.97 3.94 -7.71
CA TYR A 170 0.43 3.50 -6.40
C TYR A 170 0.60 2.05 -5.93
N ASN A 171 1.66 1.81 -5.13
CA ASN A 171 1.70 0.73 -4.10
C ASN A 171 2.64 1.10 -2.92
N PRO A 172 2.50 2.29 -2.29
CA PRO A 172 3.45 2.80 -1.29
C PRO A 172 3.59 1.90 -0.05
N ASP A 173 2.54 1.20 0.38
CA ASP A 173 2.61 0.29 1.54
C ASP A 173 3.52 -0.92 1.29
N ILE A 174 3.42 -1.54 0.10
CA ILE A 174 4.31 -2.66 -0.24
C ILE A 174 5.74 -2.16 -0.46
N ALA A 175 5.89 -0.98 -1.11
CA ALA A 175 7.19 -0.35 -1.28
C ALA A 175 7.87 -0.08 0.08
N LYS A 176 7.13 0.41 1.08
CA LYS A 176 7.63 0.61 2.44
C LYS A 176 8.19 -0.66 3.05
N LYS A 177 7.50 -1.80 2.88
CA LYS A 177 7.93 -3.09 3.41
C LYS A 177 9.21 -3.60 2.75
N LEU A 178 9.43 -3.27 1.47
CA LEU A 178 10.64 -3.64 0.73
C LEU A 178 11.86 -2.80 1.13
N LEU A 179 11.65 -1.56 1.57
CA LEU A 179 12.74 -0.66 1.95
C LEU A 179 13.53 -1.20 3.15
N SER A 180 14.85 -1.11 3.03
CA SER A 180 15.81 -1.29 4.13
C SER A 180 15.65 -0.21 5.21
N PRO A 181 16.20 -0.41 6.42
CA PRO A 181 16.11 0.57 7.51
C PRO A 181 16.60 1.97 7.12
N GLY A 182 17.61 2.08 6.26
CA GLY A 182 18.09 3.35 5.71
C GLY A 182 17.58 3.71 4.32
N GLY A 183 16.60 2.94 3.81
CA GLY A 183 16.12 3.09 2.45
C GLY A 183 15.26 4.34 2.22
N CYS A 184 15.24 4.82 0.97
CA CYS A 184 14.44 5.97 0.55
C CYS A 184 13.43 5.60 -0.55
N LEU A 185 12.20 6.08 -0.42
CA LEU A 185 11.20 6.09 -1.49
C LEU A 185 11.12 7.49 -2.10
N ILE A 186 11.34 7.58 -3.41
CA ILE A 186 11.18 8.78 -4.21
C ILE A 186 9.97 8.59 -5.13
N VAL A 187 9.05 9.53 -5.08
CA VAL A 187 7.89 9.56 -5.98
C VAL A 187 7.93 10.81 -6.82
N ALA A 188 8.14 10.67 -8.12
CA ALA A 188 7.90 11.75 -9.08
C ALA A 188 6.38 11.95 -9.20
N ILE A 189 5.93 13.21 -9.19
CA ILE A 189 4.52 13.53 -9.27
C ILE A 189 4.30 14.91 -9.89
N ASP A 190 3.20 15.01 -10.63
CA ASP A 190 2.73 16.28 -11.18
C ASP A 190 2.10 17.17 -10.09
N LYS A 191 1.63 18.35 -10.48
CA LYS A 191 0.95 19.27 -9.54
C LYS A 191 -0.42 18.75 -9.08
N ASN A 192 -1.11 17.97 -9.90
CA ASN A 192 -2.52 17.68 -9.71
C ASN A 192 -2.76 16.74 -8.53
N GLU A 193 -1.87 15.77 -8.32
CA GLU A 193 -2.02 14.73 -7.29
C GLU A 193 -1.03 14.90 -6.12
N GLN A 194 -0.20 15.96 -6.16
CA GLN A 194 0.89 16.17 -5.19
C GLN A 194 0.39 16.28 -3.75
N ALA A 195 -0.68 17.03 -3.52
CA ALA A 195 -1.18 17.30 -2.18
C ALA A 195 -1.77 16.02 -1.54
N GLU A 196 -2.62 15.34 -2.28
CA GLU A 196 -3.30 14.11 -1.90
C GLU A 196 -2.30 13.00 -1.63
N LEU A 197 -1.33 12.80 -2.53
CA LEU A 197 -0.28 11.79 -2.32
C LEU A 197 0.59 12.13 -1.11
N THR A 198 0.91 13.40 -0.88
CA THR A 198 1.72 13.80 0.28
C THR A 198 1.02 13.47 1.60
N VAL A 199 -0.30 13.67 1.68
CA VAL A 199 -1.10 13.30 2.86
C VAL A 199 -1.09 11.79 3.06
N LEU A 200 -1.34 11.02 2.00
CA LEU A 200 -1.31 9.55 2.04
C LEU A 200 0.07 9.03 2.50
N LEU A 201 1.15 9.61 1.97
CA LEU A 201 2.51 9.22 2.35
C LEU A 201 2.82 9.57 3.80
N LYS A 202 2.37 10.72 4.32
CA LYS A 202 2.50 11.06 5.75
C LYS A 202 1.79 10.06 6.66
N GLU A 203 0.64 9.56 6.24
CA GLU A 203 -0.09 8.54 6.98
C GLU A 203 0.61 7.17 6.93
N LEU A 204 1.06 6.75 5.75
CA LEU A 204 1.71 5.45 5.55
C LEU A 204 3.14 5.40 6.11
N PHE A 205 3.89 6.50 6.04
CA PHE A 205 5.30 6.61 6.42
C PHE A 205 5.48 7.39 7.73
N ARG A 206 4.70 7.06 8.76
CA ARG A 206 4.94 7.57 10.13
C ARG A 206 6.38 7.26 10.57
N GLY A 207 7.08 8.25 11.12
CA GLY A 207 8.49 8.15 11.52
C GLY A 207 9.51 8.32 10.38
N TYR A 208 9.06 8.72 9.19
CA TYR A 208 9.93 9.12 8.09
C TYR A 208 9.94 10.64 7.95
N GLU A 209 11.07 11.19 7.52
CA GLU A 209 11.16 12.52 6.95
C GLU A 209 10.58 12.51 5.54
N ILE A 210 9.69 13.46 5.28
CA ILE A 210 9.04 13.62 3.98
C ILE A 210 9.37 15.01 3.45
N HIS A 211 10.08 15.06 2.33
CA HIS A 211 10.49 16.30 1.67
C HIS A 211 9.93 16.36 0.26
N VAL A 212 9.23 17.44 -0.05
CA VAL A 212 8.75 17.73 -1.39
C VAL A 212 9.77 18.64 -2.07
N ILE A 213 10.39 18.14 -3.13
CA ILE A 213 11.39 18.86 -3.92
C ILE A 213 10.77 19.27 -5.24
N THR A 214 10.86 20.55 -5.57
CA THR A 214 10.43 21.07 -6.87
C THR A 214 11.47 20.75 -7.94
N ILE A 215 11.05 20.09 -9.01
CA ILE A 215 11.87 19.76 -10.18
C ILE A 215 11.44 20.63 -11.35
N VAL A 216 12.30 21.56 -11.77
CA VAL A 216 12.07 22.37 -12.97
C VAL A 216 12.46 21.55 -14.20
N HIS A 217 11.47 20.99 -14.91
CA HIS A 217 11.73 20.22 -16.14
C HIS A 217 11.70 21.10 -17.40
N ASN A 218 10.97 22.22 -17.38
CA ASN A 218 10.89 23.15 -18.50
C ASN A 218 10.93 24.62 -18.03
N PRO A 219 12.11 25.26 -18.02
CA PRO A 219 12.28 26.65 -17.61
C PRO A 219 11.45 27.66 -18.42
N ARG A 220 11.06 27.32 -19.66
CA ARG A 220 10.24 28.18 -20.52
C ARG A 220 8.76 28.17 -20.15
N GLY A 221 8.35 27.20 -19.34
CA GLY A 221 6.96 26.98 -18.95
C GLY A 221 6.14 26.28 -20.03
N VAL A 222 5.21 25.45 -19.57
CA VAL A 222 4.10 24.93 -20.37
C VAL A 222 2.94 25.90 -20.21
N GLN A 223 2.36 26.36 -21.32
CA GLN A 223 1.28 27.33 -21.32
C GLN A 223 0.03 26.73 -20.66
N GLY A 224 -0.35 27.26 -19.50
CA GLY A 224 -1.65 26.99 -18.89
C GLY A 224 -2.68 28.07 -19.24
N THR A 225 -3.90 27.92 -18.72
CA THR A 225 -5.02 28.83 -19.01
C THR A 225 -4.77 30.24 -18.47
N ASN A 226 -4.21 30.35 -17.26
CA ASN A 226 -3.91 31.63 -16.59
C ASN A 226 -2.44 31.77 -16.17
N PHE A 227 -1.79 30.65 -15.81
CA PHE A 227 -0.40 30.61 -15.38
C PHE A 227 0.34 29.54 -16.18
N SER A 228 1.63 29.78 -16.45
CA SER A 228 2.50 28.78 -17.08
C SER A 228 3.19 27.94 -16.01
N TYR A 229 3.25 26.64 -16.22
CA TYR A 229 3.84 25.68 -15.28
C TYR A 229 5.25 25.32 -15.73
N THR A 230 6.24 25.48 -14.86
CA THR A 230 7.66 25.23 -15.17
C THR A 230 8.22 23.98 -14.48
N HIS A 231 7.46 23.42 -13.54
CA HIS A 231 7.97 22.43 -12.60
C HIS A 231 6.97 21.31 -12.28
N GLU A 232 7.55 20.21 -11.82
CA GLU A 232 6.92 19.06 -11.18
C GLU A 232 7.52 18.87 -9.79
N TYR A 233 7.16 17.79 -9.11
CA TYR A 233 7.62 17.50 -7.77
C TYR A 233 8.23 16.11 -7.67
N ALA A 234 9.20 15.95 -6.77
CA ALA A 234 9.63 14.66 -6.27
C ALA A 234 9.45 14.63 -4.75
N ILE A 235 8.71 13.64 -4.26
CA ILE A 235 8.49 13.44 -2.82
C ILE A 235 9.49 12.39 -2.33
N PHE A 236 10.42 12.81 -1.47
CA PHE A 236 11.39 11.95 -0.82
C PHE A 236 10.85 11.51 0.53
N ASN A 237 10.78 10.21 0.77
CA ASN A 237 10.39 9.60 2.04
C ASN A 237 11.60 8.82 2.57
N LYS A 238 12.20 9.28 3.66
CA LYS A 238 13.39 8.67 4.25
C LYS A 238 13.15 8.38 5.72
N LYS A 239 13.46 7.16 6.17
CA LYS A 239 13.25 6.80 7.58
C LYS A 239 14.17 7.64 8.48
N ILE A 240 13.65 8.13 9.59
CA ILE A 240 14.49 8.69 10.66
C ILE A 240 15.20 7.51 11.31
N ILE A 241 16.51 7.40 11.11
CA ILE A 241 17.33 6.34 11.69
C ILE A 241 17.82 6.85 13.04
N GLY A 242 17.40 6.20 14.13
CA GLY A 242 17.96 6.46 15.45
C GLY A 242 19.38 5.89 15.57
N PHE A 243 20.16 6.35 16.55
CA PHE A 243 21.43 5.73 16.88
C PHE A 243 21.23 4.24 17.21
N GLY A 244 21.74 3.34 16.35
CA GLY A 244 21.68 1.88 16.53
C GLY A 244 20.88 1.10 15.48
N ASP A 245 20.16 1.77 14.57
CA ASP A 245 19.33 1.11 13.53
C ASP A 245 20.08 0.80 12.22
N VAL A 246 21.38 1.09 12.15
CA VAL A 246 22.23 0.87 10.98
C VAL A 246 22.87 -0.51 11.08
N SER A 247 22.62 -1.39 10.12
CA SER A 247 23.41 -2.61 9.96
C SER A 247 24.87 -2.25 9.68
N ASP A 248 25.84 -3.01 10.24
CA ASP A 248 27.28 -2.75 10.11
C ASP A 248 27.77 -2.49 8.66
N GLU A 249 27.03 -2.97 7.64
CA GLU A 249 27.31 -2.75 6.21
C GLU A 249 26.98 -1.34 5.69
N ASP A 250 26.11 -0.58 6.35
CA ASP A 250 25.74 0.81 6.01
C ASP A 250 26.42 1.84 6.94
N TYR A 251 27.33 1.36 7.80
CA TYR A 251 28.11 2.19 8.72
C TYR A 251 29.26 2.89 7.98
N HIS A 252 29.08 4.17 7.63
CA HIS A 252 30.12 5.04 7.07
C HIS A 252 30.70 5.95 8.17
N PRO A 253 31.75 5.51 8.89
CA PRO A 253 32.28 6.24 10.05
C PRO A 253 32.74 7.65 9.71
N GLU A 254 33.11 7.91 8.45
CA GLU A 254 33.55 9.23 7.97
C GLU A 254 32.48 10.32 8.10
N ILE A 255 31.20 9.96 8.05
CA ILE A 255 30.08 10.92 8.18
C ILE A 255 29.86 11.29 9.65
N LEU A 256 29.98 10.31 10.56
CA LEU A 256 29.83 10.49 12.00
C LEU A 256 30.97 11.29 12.63
N VAL A 257 32.16 11.19 12.02
CA VAL A 257 33.33 12.03 12.29
C VAL A 257 33.06 13.48 11.86
N LYS A 258 32.61 13.70 10.61
CA LYS A 258 32.28 15.05 10.10
C LYS A 258 31.17 15.77 10.87
N THR A 259 30.24 15.03 11.47
CA THR A 259 29.14 15.61 12.26
C THR A 259 29.48 15.78 13.74
N GLY A 260 30.69 15.41 14.18
CA GLY A 260 31.15 15.58 15.56
C GLY A 260 30.55 14.63 16.58
N ILE A 261 29.87 13.57 16.11
CA ILE A 261 29.27 12.53 16.96
C ILE A 261 30.35 11.54 17.43
N ILE A 262 31.31 11.23 16.55
CA ILE A 262 32.47 10.39 16.85
C ILE A 262 33.72 11.26 16.66
N PRO A 263 34.70 11.23 17.58
CA PRO A 263 35.92 11.99 17.43
C PRO A 263 36.74 11.56 16.21
N ASP A 264 37.37 12.53 15.55
CA ASP A 264 38.18 12.38 14.32
C ASP A 264 39.27 11.30 14.41
N ASN A 265 39.70 10.98 15.62
CA ASN A 265 40.68 9.93 15.90
C ASN A 265 40.04 8.89 16.83
N THR A 266 39.99 7.63 16.41
CA THR A 266 39.68 6.51 17.32
C THR A 266 40.96 5.80 17.69
N ILE A 267 41.15 5.50 18.98
CA ILE A 267 42.29 4.71 19.44
C ILE A 267 41.83 3.26 19.46
N LYS A 268 42.44 2.43 18.61
CA LYS A 268 42.25 0.97 18.66
C LYS A 268 42.96 0.42 19.89
N ARG A 269 42.20 -0.20 20.78
CA ARG A 269 42.77 -0.91 21.94
C ARG A 269 42.39 -2.37 21.85
N LYS A 270 43.41 -3.21 21.97
CA LYS A 270 43.25 -4.65 22.08
C LYS A 270 42.92 -4.98 23.54
N LEU A 271 41.69 -5.38 23.80
CA LEU A 271 41.30 -5.96 25.07
C LEU A 271 41.69 -7.43 25.06
N ILE A 272 42.67 -7.76 25.90
CA ILE A 272 43.16 -9.12 26.08
C ILE A 272 42.50 -9.67 27.33
N VAL A 273 41.84 -10.82 27.21
CA VAL A 273 41.31 -11.54 28.36
C VAL A 273 42.51 -12.00 29.20
N LYS A 274 42.52 -11.63 30.49
CA LYS A 274 43.63 -11.94 31.41
C LYS A 274 43.94 -13.43 31.39
N ASN A 275 45.22 -13.78 31.32
CA ASN A 275 45.66 -15.19 31.30
C ASN A 275 45.16 -15.96 32.54
N GLU A 276 45.14 -15.31 33.70
CA GLU A 276 44.58 -15.87 34.94
C GLU A 276 43.11 -16.28 34.78
N PHE A 277 42.31 -15.47 34.07
CA PHE A 277 40.91 -15.80 33.79
C PHE A 277 40.77 -16.92 32.75
N LYS A 278 41.61 -16.92 31.70
CA LYS A 278 41.63 -17.98 30.68
C LYS A 278 41.92 -19.37 31.28
N ASN A 279 42.66 -19.42 32.38
CA ASN A 279 43.00 -20.65 33.08
C ASN A 279 41.93 -21.12 34.07
N THR A 280 40.87 -20.35 34.30
CA THR A 280 39.80 -20.75 35.22
C THR A 280 38.93 -21.86 34.62
N GLU A 281 38.41 -22.74 35.48
CA GLU A 281 37.43 -23.75 35.08
C GLU A 281 36.16 -23.10 34.53
N PHE A 282 35.75 -21.97 35.12
CA PHE A 282 34.63 -21.16 34.66
C PHE A 282 34.79 -20.70 33.20
N PHE A 283 35.98 -20.28 32.78
CA PHE A 283 36.24 -19.90 31.39
C PHE A 283 36.25 -21.12 30.45
N ASN A 284 36.87 -22.22 30.87
CA ASN A 284 37.11 -23.38 30.00
C ASN A 284 35.88 -24.27 29.80
N SER A 285 35.01 -24.33 30.82
CA SER A 285 33.86 -25.23 30.91
C SER A 285 32.53 -24.53 31.16
N GLY A 286 32.53 -23.21 31.37
CA GLY A 286 31.31 -22.44 31.61
C GLY A 286 30.34 -22.49 30.43
N LEU A 287 29.06 -22.59 30.72
CA LEU A 287 27.98 -22.61 29.73
C LEU A 287 27.17 -21.32 29.81
N LEU A 288 27.03 -20.63 28.68
CA LEU A 288 26.18 -19.47 28.53
C LEU A 288 24.85 -19.91 27.91
N PHE A 289 23.77 -19.84 28.67
CA PHE A 289 22.43 -20.16 28.18
C PHE A 289 21.81 -18.93 27.52
N LEU A 290 21.63 -19.00 26.21
CA LEU A 290 21.00 -17.96 25.41
C LEU A 290 19.53 -18.31 25.18
N ASN A 291 18.65 -17.36 25.52
CA ASN A 291 17.24 -17.43 25.19
C ASN A 291 16.99 -16.66 23.89
N ARG A 292 16.36 -17.30 22.91
CA ARG A 292 16.09 -16.64 21.64
C ARG A 292 14.80 -15.84 21.73
N GLN A 293 14.81 -14.69 21.11
CA GLN A 293 13.64 -13.84 20.99
C GLN A 293 12.72 -14.39 19.88
N GLU A 294 11.53 -14.86 20.23
CA GLU A 294 10.53 -15.38 19.29
C GLU A 294 9.36 -14.41 19.17
N LYS A 295 8.86 -14.24 17.95
CA LYS A 295 7.69 -13.38 17.69
C LYS A 295 6.49 -13.96 18.44
N TYR A 296 5.79 -13.13 19.22
CA TYR A 296 4.61 -13.55 19.94
C TYR A 296 3.38 -13.51 19.00
N PRO A 297 2.81 -14.68 18.61
CA PRO A 297 1.74 -14.73 17.61
C PRO A 297 0.38 -14.26 18.16
N ARG A 298 0.22 -14.16 19.50
CA ARG A 298 -0.99 -13.73 20.20
C ARG A 298 -2.24 -14.60 19.96
N ASP A 299 -2.06 -15.87 19.58
CA ASP A 299 -3.15 -16.85 19.39
C ASP A 299 -3.94 -17.14 20.70
N ASP A 300 -3.38 -16.74 21.84
CA ASP A 300 -3.93 -16.86 23.19
C ASP A 300 -4.64 -15.59 23.68
N VAL A 301 -4.76 -14.56 22.84
CA VAL A 301 -5.45 -13.31 23.17
C VAL A 301 -6.91 -13.39 22.71
N PHE A 302 -7.82 -13.50 23.68
CA PHE A 302 -9.27 -13.62 23.44
C PHE A 302 -10.09 -12.39 23.85
N GLU A 303 -9.45 -11.39 24.45
CA GLU A 303 -10.07 -10.12 24.86
C GLU A 303 -9.15 -8.93 24.61
N LEU A 304 -9.73 -7.73 24.52
CA LEU A 304 -8.94 -6.50 24.50
C LEU A 304 -8.27 -6.27 25.88
N PRO A 305 -7.01 -5.80 25.91
CA PRO A 305 -6.36 -5.41 27.16
C PRO A 305 -7.21 -4.41 27.96
N SER A 306 -7.22 -4.54 29.29
CA SER A 306 -7.93 -3.62 30.19
C SER A 306 -7.52 -2.15 29.97
N SER A 307 -6.25 -1.92 29.65
CA SER A 307 -5.72 -0.58 29.29
C SER A 307 -6.40 0.06 28.08
N ILE A 308 -7.02 -0.75 27.21
CA ILE A 308 -7.81 -0.29 26.05
C ILE A 308 -9.28 -0.25 26.44
N ARG A 309 -9.82 -1.32 27.05
CA ARG A 309 -11.25 -1.41 27.39
C ARG A 309 -11.70 -0.31 28.34
N ASP A 310 -10.86 0.02 29.32
CA ASP A 310 -11.17 0.97 30.40
C ASP A 310 -10.69 2.40 30.06
N PHE A 311 -10.17 2.62 28.84
CA PHE A 311 -9.67 3.93 28.41
C PHE A 311 -10.83 4.92 28.21
N PRO A 312 -10.69 6.18 28.67
CA PRO A 312 -11.77 7.18 28.57
C PRO A 312 -11.85 7.77 27.16
N TYR A 313 -12.51 7.05 26.24
CA TYR A 313 -12.73 7.52 24.87
C TYR A 313 -13.72 8.68 24.84
N LYS A 314 -13.26 9.83 24.31
CA LYS A 314 -14.10 11.02 24.13
C LYS A 314 -14.29 11.32 22.64
N VAL A 315 -15.53 11.62 22.27
CA VAL A 315 -15.91 11.97 20.89
C VAL A 315 -16.77 13.22 20.89
N SER A 316 -16.41 14.19 20.03
CA SER A 316 -17.26 15.35 19.77
C SER A 316 -17.94 15.25 18.42
N LEU A 317 -19.27 15.45 18.42
CA LEU A 317 -20.07 15.52 17.20
C LEU A 317 -19.86 16.86 16.49
N ARG A 318 -19.93 16.85 15.15
CA ARG A 318 -19.96 18.09 14.38
C ARG A 318 -21.33 18.74 14.59
N THR A 319 -21.31 19.96 15.12
CA THR A 319 -22.49 20.81 15.15
C THR A 319 -22.51 21.58 13.83
N ASN A 320 -23.61 21.53 13.07
CA ASN A 320 -23.77 22.31 11.82
C ASN A 320 -23.96 23.82 12.09
N ILE A 321 -23.41 24.31 13.19
CA ILE A 321 -23.56 25.68 13.65
C ILE A 321 -22.28 26.43 13.29
N ASN A 322 -22.38 27.30 12.29
CA ASN A 322 -21.32 28.25 11.99
C ASN A 322 -21.39 29.41 13.00
N LEU A 323 -20.46 29.46 13.95
CA LEU A 323 -20.21 30.67 14.73
C LEU A 323 -19.44 31.68 13.86
N SER A 324 -20.15 32.44 13.03
CA SER A 324 -19.57 33.60 12.35
C SER A 324 -19.27 34.66 13.39
N ARG A 325 -18.00 34.77 13.77
CA ARG A 325 -17.53 35.82 14.69
C ARG A 325 -17.27 37.10 13.89
N GLY A 326 -18.31 37.92 13.70
CA GLY A 326 -18.14 39.26 13.16
C GLY A 326 -17.27 40.10 14.12
N LEU A 327 -16.21 40.75 13.62
CA LEU A 327 -15.32 41.60 14.42
C LEU A 327 -16.03 42.79 15.11
N PHE A 328 -17.27 43.10 14.69
CA PHE A 328 -18.04 44.26 15.16
C PHE A 328 -19.53 43.97 15.44
N GLU A 329 -19.94 42.70 15.52
CA GLU A 329 -21.34 42.37 15.84
C GLU A 329 -21.54 42.23 17.35
N SER A 330 -22.54 42.95 17.86
CA SER A 330 -23.02 42.84 19.24
C SER A 330 -23.37 41.39 19.54
N GLN A 331 -22.85 40.87 20.66
CA GLN A 331 -22.99 39.49 21.10
C GLN A 331 -24.44 39.01 21.06
N PHE A 332 -24.81 38.22 20.04
CA PHE A 332 -25.92 37.30 20.17
C PHE A 332 -25.45 36.12 21.04
N LYS A 333 -25.77 36.19 22.33
CA LYS A 333 -25.69 35.03 23.24
C LYS A 333 -26.96 34.21 23.09
N GLU A 334 -27.04 33.38 22.05
CA GLU A 334 -27.64 32.07 22.28
C GLU A 334 -26.52 31.19 22.84
N SER A 335 -26.56 30.96 24.16
CA SER A 335 -25.68 29.99 24.80
C SER A 335 -26.10 28.60 24.32
N ILE A 336 -25.44 28.12 23.27
CA ILE A 336 -25.57 26.74 22.82
C ILE A 336 -24.92 25.87 23.90
N GLU A 337 -25.75 25.12 24.63
CA GLU A 337 -25.29 24.23 25.69
C GLU A 337 -24.86 22.89 25.09
N ILE A 338 -23.55 22.66 25.06
CA ILE A 338 -22.97 21.36 24.69
C ILE A 338 -23.12 20.45 25.91
N GLN A 339 -23.74 19.29 25.70
CA GLN A 339 -23.89 18.28 26.75
C GLN A 339 -22.94 17.10 26.46
N GLU A 340 -22.58 16.36 27.51
CA GLU A 340 -21.86 15.10 27.42
C GLU A 340 -22.77 13.96 27.86
N LYS A 341 -22.73 12.84 27.13
CA LYS A 341 -23.47 11.63 27.47
C LYS A 341 -22.63 10.39 27.20
N ASP A 342 -22.73 9.43 28.10
CA ASP A 342 -22.02 8.16 27.98
C ASP A 342 -22.82 7.15 27.16
N PHE A 343 -22.13 6.44 26.28
CA PHE A 343 -22.66 5.36 25.47
C PHE A 343 -21.75 4.13 25.56
N TRP A 344 -22.34 2.94 25.41
CA TRP A 344 -21.58 1.73 25.14
C TRP A 344 -21.55 1.51 23.63
N ILE A 345 -20.42 1.03 23.07
CA ILE A 345 -20.32 0.81 21.62
C ILE A 345 -21.42 -0.14 21.12
N LYS A 346 -21.74 -1.19 21.89
CA LYS A 346 -22.81 -2.14 21.54
C LYS A 346 -24.22 -1.51 21.45
N ASN A 347 -24.39 -0.29 21.95
CA ASN A 347 -25.68 0.43 21.92
C ASN A 347 -25.81 1.37 20.70
N LEU A 348 -24.76 1.54 19.89
CA LEU A 348 -24.84 2.29 18.62
C LEU A 348 -25.61 1.43 17.60
N LYS A 349 -26.76 1.91 17.10
CA LYS A 349 -27.69 1.13 16.27
C LYS A 349 -27.28 1.06 14.80
N SER A 350 -26.26 0.27 14.48
CA SER A 350 -26.03 -0.15 13.10
C SER A 350 -26.60 -1.55 12.84
N GLN A 351 -27.35 -1.72 11.75
CA GLN A 351 -27.81 -3.04 11.27
C GLN A 351 -26.66 -3.91 10.72
N ILE A 352 -25.43 -3.40 10.71
CA ILE A 352 -24.24 -3.98 10.08
C ILE A 352 -23.16 -4.24 11.15
N LEU A 353 -23.54 -4.50 12.40
CA LEU A 353 -22.57 -4.78 13.45
C LEU A 353 -22.15 -6.25 13.43
N ASP A 354 -20.88 -6.48 13.10
CA ASP A 354 -20.21 -7.78 13.22
C ASP A 354 -20.13 -8.22 14.70
N GLU A 355 -20.00 -9.53 14.91
CA GLU A 355 -19.83 -10.16 16.23
C GLU A 355 -18.69 -9.54 17.06
N PHE A 356 -17.65 -9.02 16.39
CA PHE A 356 -16.53 -8.31 17.01
C PHE A 356 -16.91 -6.96 17.63
N ILE A 357 -17.91 -6.26 17.10
CA ILE A 357 -18.31 -4.93 17.60
C ILE A 357 -19.25 -5.06 18.80
N VAL A 358 -20.07 -6.10 18.84
CA VAL A 358 -21.14 -6.26 19.83
C VAL A 358 -20.67 -6.97 21.10
N LYS A 359 -19.69 -7.87 21.00
CA LYS A 359 -19.19 -8.66 22.13
C LYS A 359 -18.46 -7.82 23.18
N ASP A 360 -18.76 -8.09 24.45
CA ASP A 360 -18.20 -7.37 25.60
C ASP A 360 -16.69 -7.66 25.79
N GLU A 361 -16.20 -8.80 25.30
CA GLU A 361 -14.78 -9.16 25.29
C GLU A 361 -13.95 -8.31 24.29
N TYR A 362 -14.64 -7.67 23.33
CA TYR A 362 -14.03 -6.86 22.27
C TYR A 362 -14.50 -5.40 22.36
N LEU A 363 -15.09 -4.84 21.30
CA LEU A 363 -15.46 -3.42 21.30
C LEU A 363 -16.75 -3.13 22.11
N GLY A 364 -17.63 -4.11 22.29
CA GLY A 364 -18.93 -3.92 22.93
C GLY A 364 -18.84 -3.46 24.39
N GLY A 365 -17.78 -3.88 25.07
CA GLY A 365 -17.46 -3.53 26.45
C GLY A 365 -16.75 -2.19 26.60
N ILE A 366 -16.57 -1.41 25.53
CA ILE A 366 -15.95 -0.09 25.58
C ILE A 366 -17.02 0.97 25.85
N LYS A 367 -16.77 1.76 26.88
CA LYS A 367 -17.58 2.93 27.24
C LYS A 367 -16.99 4.18 26.61
N ILE A 368 -17.84 4.98 25.97
CA ILE A 368 -17.45 6.20 25.27
C ILE A 368 -18.26 7.38 25.82
N THR A 369 -17.65 8.56 25.90
CA THR A 369 -18.33 9.81 26.25
C THR A 369 -18.46 10.67 25.00
N VAL A 370 -19.69 10.98 24.62
CA VAL A 370 -20.00 11.75 23.41
C VAL A 370 -20.50 13.14 23.79
N SER A 371 -19.87 14.18 23.25
CA SER A 371 -20.26 15.58 23.43
C SER A 371 -20.97 16.11 22.18
N GLY A 372 -22.13 16.76 22.34
CA GLY A 372 -22.92 17.31 21.24
C GLY A 372 -24.09 18.16 21.71
N LEU A 373 -24.95 18.57 20.78
CA LEU A 373 -26.22 19.23 21.12
C LEU A 373 -27.15 18.23 21.83
N ALA A 374 -27.95 18.69 22.79
CA ALA A 374 -28.89 17.83 23.52
C ALA A 374 -29.76 16.98 22.59
N SER A 375 -30.30 17.58 21.52
CA SER A 375 -31.11 16.87 20.51
C SER A 375 -30.34 15.77 19.76
N GLN A 376 -29.03 15.92 19.58
CA GLN A 376 -28.20 14.89 18.93
C GLN A 376 -27.90 13.71 19.86
N LEU A 377 -27.88 13.95 21.18
CA LEU A 377 -27.56 12.92 22.19
C LEU A 377 -28.80 12.14 22.65
N GLU A 378 -30.00 12.70 22.47
CA GLU A 378 -31.28 12.00 22.67
C GLU A 378 -31.49 10.93 21.59
N GLU A 379 -31.27 11.29 20.32
CA GLU A 379 -31.37 10.39 19.18
C GLU A 379 -30.19 10.58 18.22
N LEU A 380 -29.25 9.63 18.23
CA LEU A 380 -28.11 9.64 17.32
C LEU A 380 -28.57 9.25 15.92
N SER A 381 -28.24 10.06 14.91
CA SER A 381 -28.42 9.67 13.50
C SER A 381 -27.42 8.57 13.11
N PRO A 382 -27.75 7.74 12.10
CA PRO A 382 -26.83 6.71 11.59
C PRO A 382 -25.44 7.28 11.22
N ASP A 383 -25.39 8.48 10.66
CA ASP A 383 -24.13 9.16 10.32
C ASP A 383 -23.30 9.54 11.55
N ASN A 384 -23.96 10.01 12.62
CA ASN A 384 -23.29 10.33 13.88
C ASN A 384 -22.77 9.06 14.55
N GLU A 385 -23.55 7.97 14.54
CA GLU A 385 -23.10 6.68 15.06
C GLU A 385 -21.87 6.15 14.31
N PHE A 386 -21.87 6.26 12.98
CA PHE A 386 -20.73 5.87 12.15
C PHE A 386 -19.50 6.73 12.43
N ASP A 387 -19.64 8.06 12.51
CA ASP A 387 -18.54 8.97 12.81
C ASP A 387 -17.94 8.72 14.21
N ILE A 388 -18.80 8.43 15.21
CA ILE A 388 -18.36 8.02 16.54
C ILE A 388 -17.53 6.74 16.46
N LEU A 389 -18.02 5.71 15.76
CA LEU A 389 -17.35 4.43 15.64
C LEU A 389 -15.97 4.58 14.99
N VAL A 390 -15.88 5.31 13.88
CA VAL A 390 -14.62 5.56 13.16
C VAL A 390 -13.60 6.26 14.05
N LYS A 391 -14.02 7.28 14.81
CA LYS A 391 -13.14 8.02 15.74
C LYS A 391 -12.62 7.12 16.85
N VAL A 392 -13.49 6.32 17.46
CA VAL A 392 -13.11 5.43 18.57
C VAL A 392 -12.17 4.32 18.09
N ILE A 393 -12.49 3.66 16.97
CA ILE A 393 -11.61 2.65 16.36
C ILE A 393 -10.27 3.26 15.99
N GLY A 394 -10.24 4.49 15.46
CA GLY A 394 -9.00 5.21 15.17
C GLY A 394 -8.13 5.44 16.41
N GLN A 395 -8.74 5.80 17.56
CA GLN A 395 -8.05 5.97 18.84
C GLN A 395 -7.53 4.63 19.41
N ILE A 396 -8.29 3.54 19.25
CA ILE A 396 -7.86 2.20 19.62
C ILE A 396 -6.67 1.76 18.76
N ALA A 397 -6.77 1.93 17.44
CA ALA A 397 -5.75 1.53 16.48
C ALA A 397 -4.42 2.27 16.71
N SER A 398 -4.46 3.57 17.00
CA SER A 398 -3.26 4.35 17.34
C SER A 398 -2.62 3.88 18.64
N SER A 399 -3.43 3.45 19.62
CA SER A 399 -2.96 2.88 20.89
C SER A 399 -2.35 1.49 20.71
N LEU A 400 -2.78 0.72 19.71
CA LEU A 400 -2.23 -0.59 19.39
C LEU A 400 -0.95 -0.54 18.54
N THR A 401 -0.83 0.45 17.64
CA THR A 401 0.33 0.58 16.74
C THR A 401 1.59 1.15 17.41
N SER A 402 1.48 1.69 18.62
CA SER A 402 2.62 2.14 19.41
C SER A 402 3.37 0.98 20.10
N GLY A 403 2.81 -0.23 20.11
CA GLY A 403 3.49 -1.43 20.57
C GLY A 403 4.46 -1.95 19.50
N ASN A 404 5.76 -1.96 19.83
CA ASN A 404 6.75 -2.76 19.10
C ASN A 404 6.23 -4.20 18.90
N PRO A 405 6.71 -4.96 17.90
CA PRO A 405 6.42 -6.39 17.83
C PRO A 405 6.76 -7.01 19.18
N ASP A 406 5.75 -7.53 19.88
CA ASP A 406 5.96 -8.22 21.14
C ASP A 406 6.74 -9.49 20.82
N PHE A 407 7.83 -9.65 21.54
CA PHE A 407 8.59 -10.87 21.51
C PHE A 407 8.52 -11.54 22.87
N ARG A 408 8.43 -12.87 22.84
CA ARG A 408 8.58 -13.70 24.03
C ARG A 408 9.88 -14.48 23.94
N GLY A 409 10.42 -14.86 25.09
CA GLY A 409 11.55 -15.76 25.14
C GLY A 409 11.17 -17.15 24.58
N SER A 410 12.09 -17.79 23.87
CA SER A 410 11.94 -19.16 23.41
C SER A 410 11.80 -20.10 24.61
N LYS A 411 11.02 -21.17 24.46
CA LYS A 411 10.87 -22.18 25.52
C LYS A 411 12.16 -22.97 25.73
N GLU A 412 12.97 -23.07 24.69
CA GLU A 412 14.27 -23.76 24.72
C GLU A 412 15.41 -22.77 24.87
N PHE A 413 16.32 -23.04 25.79
CA PHE A 413 17.58 -22.32 25.91
C PHE A 413 18.68 -23.08 25.17
N LYS A 414 19.46 -22.39 24.35
CA LYS A 414 20.66 -22.96 23.74
C LYS A 414 21.86 -22.60 24.58
N TYR A 415 22.69 -23.58 24.93
CA TYR A 415 23.96 -23.29 25.58
C TYR A 415 25.04 -23.08 24.52
N ILE A 416 25.99 -22.19 24.81
CA ILE A 416 27.28 -22.08 24.13
C ILE A 416 28.40 -22.07 25.16
N LEU A 417 29.60 -22.50 24.77
CA LEU A 417 30.74 -22.46 25.68
C LEU A 417 31.18 -21.01 25.90
N LEU A 418 31.47 -20.65 27.14
CA LEU A 418 31.83 -19.28 27.52
C LEU A 418 33.06 -18.78 26.74
N LYS A 419 34.07 -19.64 26.58
CA LYS A 419 35.29 -19.38 25.79
C LYS A 419 35.05 -19.12 24.29
N GLU A 420 33.92 -19.57 23.73
CA GLU A 420 33.57 -19.30 22.33
C GLU A 420 33.02 -17.89 22.15
N LYS A 421 32.50 -17.26 23.22
CA LYS A 421 31.89 -15.94 23.17
C LYS A 421 32.74 -14.84 23.81
N ILE A 422 33.50 -15.19 24.84
CA ILE A 422 34.43 -14.29 25.55
C ILE A 422 35.85 -14.61 25.07
N GLY A 423 36.44 -13.67 24.34
CA GLY A 423 37.79 -13.78 23.81
C GLY A 423 38.42 -12.41 23.65
N ASP A 424 39.66 -12.38 23.17
CA ASP A 424 40.36 -11.13 22.92
C ASP A 424 39.61 -10.36 21.82
N LYS A 425 39.38 -9.07 22.03
CA LYS A 425 38.63 -8.21 21.12
C LYS A 425 39.39 -6.93 20.85
N GLU A 426 39.22 -6.39 19.65
CA GLU A 426 39.69 -5.07 19.30
C GLU A 426 38.50 -4.12 19.35
N LEU A 427 38.56 -3.11 20.22
CA LEU A 427 37.53 -2.09 20.35
C LEU A 427 38.12 -0.72 19.97
N ASN A 428 37.26 0.10 19.38
CA ASN A 428 37.57 1.47 19.01
C ASN A 428 37.08 2.39 20.13
N PHE A 429 37.99 3.17 20.73
CA PHE A 429 37.66 4.13 21.78
C PHE A 429 37.80 5.57 21.28
N ALA A 430 36.99 6.47 21.83
CA ALA A 430 37.16 7.90 21.68
C ALA A 430 38.41 8.39 22.46
N PRO A 431 39.17 9.40 22.00
CA PRO A 431 40.38 9.89 22.67
C PRO A 431 40.11 10.49 24.06
N SER A 432 38.86 10.89 24.32
CA SER A 432 38.40 11.46 25.59
C SER A 432 38.00 10.42 26.64
N GLU A 433 37.88 9.14 26.26
CA GLU A 433 37.50 8.03 27.16
C GLU A 433 38.73 7.26 27.68
N SER A 434 39.91 7.89 27.65
CA SER A 434 41.20 7.31 28.05
C SER A 434 41.28 6.96 29.53
#